data_AF-A0A9E4AN85-F1
#
_entry.id   AF-A0A9E4AN85-F1
#
_cell.length_a   1.000
_cell.length_b   1.000
_cell.length_c   1.000
_cell.angle_alpha   90.00
_cell.angle_beta   90.00
_cell.angle_gamma   90.00
#
_symmetry.space_group_name_H-M   'P 1'
#
loop_
_entity.id
_entity.type
_entity.pdbx_description
1 polymer ?
#
loop_
_entity_poly.entity_id
_entity_poly.type
_entity_poly.pdbx_seq_one_letter_code
_entity_poly.pdbx_strand_id
1 'polypeptide(L)'
;MLLHKRSRIFWSVFFIGFIVQVGLLIIIGCSHISPYYHPDIPTNAKQDIVTDDTLHYRILLLGDGGQPKPDEPVLKTLLAWAQKMPEKTSIIFLGDNMYPDGMTEQKQHEASTRLGPQIEVVKSTNTHGLFIPGNHDWTNGSEEGYRALLAQEKYINDALSRPPKFLPKEGFPGPEVVEFPESAPVVRVIVLDTQWWLHKYKKPQKSPKTVIDELKAELDSELPIVVVGHHPLQSYGVHGGFYDWKTHLFPFRVAKKWLWVPVPIVGSLYPLARWHVIKSDQDLNSTRNKDMVAQLNTGLSTAKKTPLLIYASGHDHSLQVLRGDVTNYLLVSGLASSEKATEVSHRDNTLFAHQHAGFMAIDFLTDGKVLLRVVEPGGKDVLFHHWLKR
;
A
#
# COMPACT_ATOMS: atom_id res chain seq x y z
N MET A 1 53.43 8.17 27.48
CA MET A 1 52.75 6.86 27.68
C MET A 1 51.21 6.93 27.67
N LEU A 2 50.57 8.00 28.18
CA LEU A 2 49.09 8.15 28.22
C LEU A 2 48.43 8.37 26.84
N LEU A 3 49.05 9.11 25.93
CA LEU A 3 48.54 9.34 24.55
C LEU A 3 48.44 8.04 23.73
N HIS A 4 49.38 7.12 23.91
CA HIS A 4 49.41 5.84 23.21
C HIS A 4 48.34 4.85 23.73
N LYS A 5 47.94 4.99 25.01
CA LYS A 5 46.86 4.19 25.62
C LYS A 5 45.49 4.65 25.11
N ARG A 6 45.27 5.97 24.99
CA ARG A 6 44.03 6.53 24.43
C ARG A 6 43.84 6.19 22.95
N SER A 7 44.90 6.22 22.14
CA SER A 7 44.79 5.82 20.73
C SER A 7 44.51 4.32 20.57
N ARG A 8 45.14 3.46 21.39
CA ARG A 8 44.86 2.01 21.37
C ARG A 8 43.42 1.69 21.77
N ILE A 9 42.88 2.34 22.81
CA ILE A 9 41.47 2.16 23.19
C ILE A 9 40.54 2.61 22.07
N PHE A 10 40.82 3.76 21.45
CA PHE A 10 40.05 4.26 20.30
C PHE A 10 40.04 3.28 19.13
N TRP A 11 41.20 2.76 18.73
CA TRP A 11 41.31 1.78 17.65
C TRP A 11 40.67 0.43 17.99
N SER A 12 40.75 -0.03 19.24
CA SER A 12 40.06 -1.25 19.68
C SER A 12 38.54 -1.09 19.67
N VAL A 13 38.01 0.04 20.13
CA VAL A 13 36.56 0.34 20.06
C VAL A 13 36.11 0.44 18.61
N PHE A 14 36.89 1.09 17.75
CA PHE A 14 36.60 1.18 16.31
C PHE A 14 36.59 -0.19 15.64
N PHE A 15 37.57 -1.05 15.95
CA PHE A 15 37.69 -2.39 15.34
C PHE A 15 36.61 -3.35 15.84
N ILE A 16 36.27 -3.32 17.13
CA ILE A 16 35.14 -4.09 17.67
C ILE A 16 33.82 -3.59 17.07
N GLY A 17 33.64 -2.27 16.98
CA GLY A 17 32.49 -1.66 16.30
C GLY A 17 32.38 -2.11 14.84
N PHE A 18 33.51 -2.18 14.12
CA PHE A 18 33.59 -2.68 12.76
C PHE A 18 33.22 -4.16 12.64
N ILE A 19 33.72 -5.03 13.54
CA ILE A 19 33.37 -6.46 13.54
C ILE A 19 31.89 -6.67 13.85
N VAL A 20 31.36 -5.98 14.87
CA VAL A 20 29.93 -6.03 15.20
C VAL A 20 29.11 -5.51 14.01
N GLN A 21 29.58 -4.48 13.31
CA GLN A 21 28.92 -3.96 12.11
C GLN A 21 28.97 -4.94 10.94
N VAL A 22 30.10 -5.60 10.67
CA VAL A 22 30.18 -6.67 9.65
C VAL A 22 29.25 -7.83 10.02
N GLY A 23 29.18 -8.20 11.30
CA GLY A 23 28.21 -9.18 11.81
C GLY A 23 26.75 -8.76 11.63
N LEU A 24 26.43 -7.48 11.90
CA LEU A 24 25.09 -6.93 11.67
C LEU A 24 24.75 -6.82 10.18
N LEU A 25 25.71 -6.48 9.32
CA LEU A 25 25.53 -6.42 7.86
C LEU A 25 25.23 -7.79 7.24
N ILE A 26 25.63 -8.90 7.90
CA ILE A 26 25.27 -10.26 7.49
C ILE A 26 23.80 -10.59 7.85
N ILE A 27 23.20 -9.85 8.78
CA ILE A 27 21.82 -10.06 9.27
C ILE A 27 20.83 -9.05 8.63
N ILE A 28 21.32 -7.99 8.00
CA ILE A 28 20.49 -6.94 7.38
C ILE A 28 20.10 -7.39 5.97
N GLY A 29 18.82 -7.71 5.78
CA GLY A 29 18.28 -8.23 4.52
C GLY A 29 18.53 -7.33 3.31
N CYS A 30 18.76 -7.95 2.16
CA CYS A 30 18.84 -7.26 0.87
C CYS A 30 17.47 -6.69 0.49
N SER A 31 17.44 -5.44 -0.01
CA SER A 31 16.24 -4.92 -0.69
C SER A 31 16.03 -5.67 -2.00
N HIS A 32 14.80 -6.05 -2.29
CA HIS A 32 14.40 -6.76 -3.50
C HIS A 32 14.24 -5.80 -4.68
N ILE A 33 15.38 -5.42 -5.28
CA ILE A 33 15.43 -4.69 -6.57
C ILE A 33 15.09 -5.62 -7.75
N SER A 34 15.28 -6.93 -7.56
CA SER A 34 14.73 -7.98 -8.42
C SER A 34 13.54 -8.61 -7.70
N PRO A 35 12.55 -9.14 -8.43
CA PRO A 35 11.37 -9.73 -7.79
C PRO A 35 11.73 -10.95 -6.95
N TYR A 36 11.26 -10.96 -5.71
CA TYR A 36 11.29 -12.13 -4.84
C TYR A 36 10.05 -12.97 -5.07
N TYR A 37 10.25 -14.29 -5.16
CA TYR A 37 9.20 -15.30 -5.21
C TYR A 37 9.43 -16.29 -4.07
N HIS A 38 8.39 -16.61 -3.32
CA HIS A 38 8.48 -17.67 -2.32
C HIS A 38 8.82 -19.02 -2.98
N PRO A 39 9.69 -19.86 -2.38
CA PRO A 39 10.12 -21.13 -2.98
C PRO A 39 8.98 -22.06 -3.43
N ASP A 40 7.85 -22.05 -2.71
CA ASP A 40 6.65 -22.82 -3.05
C ASP A 40 5.89 -22.31 -4.30
N ILE A 41 6.22 -21.13 -4.82
CA ILE A 41 5.55 -20.55 -5.98
C ILE A 41 6.27 -20.99 -7.25
N PRO A 42 5.60 -21.73 -8.15
CA PRO A 42 6.22 -22.13 -9.42
C PRO A 42 6.47 -20.91 -10.30
N THR A 43 7.73 -20.59 -10.58
CA THR A 43 8.13 -19.45 -11.44
C THR A 43 7.87 -19.69 -12.92
N ASN A 44 7.63 -20.95 -13.32
CA ASN A 44 7.37 -21.37 -14.71
C ASN A 44 5.90 -21.73 -14.97
N ALA A 45 4.99 -21.42 -14.04
CA ALA A 45 3.58 -21.68 -14.27
C ALA A 45 3.10 -20.89 -15.50
N LYS A 46 2.43 -21.57 -16.44
CA LYS A 46 1.85 -20.91 -17.60
C LYS A 46 0.89 -19.83 -17.09
N GLN A 47 1.02 -18.62 -17.60
CA GLN A 47 0.04 -17.57 -17.30
C GLN A 47 -1.34 -18.05 -17.76
N ASP A 48 -2.24 -18.22 -16.80
CA ASP A 48 -3.62 -18.57 -17.10
C ASP A 48 -4.25 -17.43 -17.90
N ILE A 49 -4.73 -17.76 -19.10
CA ILE A 49 -5.35 -16.80 -20.00
C ILE A 49 -6.76 -16.53 -19.49
N VAL A 50 -6.93 -15.38 -18.84
CA VAL A 50 -8.25 -14.86 -18.48
C VAL A 50 -8.89 -14.23 -19.72
N THR A 51 -9.92 -14.86 -20.23
CA THR A 51 -10.76 -14.40 -21.36
C THR A 51 -12.06 -13.77 -20.86
N ASP A 52 -12.80 -13.12 -21.76
CA ASP A 52 -14.12 -12.55 -21.43
C ASP A 52 -15.13 -13.61 -20.95
N ASP A 53 -15.11 -14.81 -21.51
CA ASP A 53 -16.01 -15.91 -21.11
C ASP A 53 -15.70 -16.47 -19.71
N THR A 54 -14.43 -16.41 -19.30
CA THR A 54 -13.98 -16.95 -18.01
C THR A 54 -14.00 -15.91 -16.90
N LEU A 55 -13.88 -14.62 -17.23
CA LEU A 55 -13.90 -13.54 -16.25
C LEU A 55 -15.34 -13.21 -15.86
N HIS A 56 -15.63 -13.30 -14.56
CA HIS A 56 -16.85 -12.73 -14.01
C HIS A 56 -16.63 -11.26 -13.61
N TYR A 57 -15.60 -10.97 -12.80
CA TYR A 57 -15.27 -9.61 -12.40
C TYR A 57 -13.78 -9.41 -12.10
N ARG A 58 -13.26 -8.20 -12.35
CA ARG A 58 -11.89 -7.80 -12.08
C ARG A 58 -11.83 -6.56 -11.19
N ILE A 59 -10.96 -6.61 -10.19
CA ILE A 59 -10.55 -5.45 -9.39
C ILE A 59 -9.09 -5.14 -9.69
N LEU A 60 -8.80 -3.90 -10.10
CA LEU A 60 -7.45 -3.36 -10.24
C LEU A 60 -7.14 -2.49 -9.02
N LEU A 61 -6.01 -2.74 -8.36
CA LEU A 61 -5.61 -2.11 -7.11
C LEU A 61 -4.36 -1.25 -7.31
N LEU A 62 -4.50 0.08 -7.21
CA LEU A 62 -3.40 1.03 -7.44
C LEU A 62 -3.32 2.04 -6.28
N GLY A 63 -2.22 2.08 -5.52
CA GLY A 63 -1.97 3.08 -4.47
C GLY A 63 -0.89 4.09 -4.86
N ASP A 64 -0.87 5.23 -4.16
CA ASP A 64 0.25 6.19 -4.15
C ASP A 64 0.53 6.84 -5.51
N GLY A 65 -0.54 7.11 -6.27
CA GLY A 65 -0.53 7.70 -7.61
C GLY A 65 -0.41 9.23 -7.67
N GLY A 66 -0.39 9.93 -6.53
CA GLY A 66 -0.59 11.38 -6.47
C GLY A 66 0.54 12.28 -6.99
N GLN A 67 1.55 11.71 -7.66
CA GLN A 67 2.63 12.44 -8.31
C GLN A 67 3.03 11.70 -9.59
N PRO A 68 2.14 11.62 -10.60
CA PRO A 68 2.46 10.94 -11.84
C PRO A 68 3.53 11.72 -12.59
N LYS A 69 4.48 11.01 -13.20
CA LYS A 69 5.38 11.61 -14.18
C LYS A 69 4.59 11.95 -15.46
N PRO A 70 5.06 12.92 -16.27
CA PRO A 70 4.62 12.99 -17.66
C PRO A 70 4.75 11.60 -18.30
N ASP A 71 3.69 11.13 -18.96
CA ASP A 71 3.65 9.82 -19.60
C ASP A 71 3.82 8.61 -18.65
N GLU A 72 3.42 8.72 -17.37
CA GLU A 72 3.57 7.68 -16.34
C GLU A 72 3.25 6.25 -16.85
N PRO A 73 4.27 5.39 -17.00
CA PRO A 73 4.10 4.06 -17.60
C PRO A 73 3.10 3.16 -16.87
N VAL A 74 3.00 3.28 -15.55
CA VAL A 74 2.03 2.50 -14.75
C VAL A 74 0.61 2.88 -15.15
N LEU A 75 0.30 4.17 -15.30
CA LEU A 75 -1.04 4.62 -15.71
C LEU A 75 -1.37 4.21 -17.15
N LYS A 76 -0.40 4.21 -18.06
CA LYS A 76 -0.58 3.67 -19.42
C LYS A 76 -0.91 2.17 -19.40
N THR A 77 -0.23 1.42 -18.53
CA THR A 77 -0.45 -0.02 -18.37
C THR A 77 -1.79 -0.31 -17.70
N LEU A 78 -2.16 0.47 -16.68
CA LEU A 78 -3.45 0.39 -16.01
C LEU A 78 -4.59 0.67 -17.00
N LEU A 79 -4.46 1.73 -17.80
CA LEU A 79 -5.35 2.05 -18.90
C LEU A 79 -5.49 0.83 -19.82
N ALA A 80 -4.40 0.28 -20.36
CA ALA A 80 -4.44 -0.91 -21.23
C ALA A 80 -5.12 -2.13 -20.59
N TRP A 81 -5.02 -2.33 -19.27
CA TRP A 81 -5.71 -3.40 -18.56
C TRP A 81 -7.20 -3.14 -18.37
N ALA A 82 -7.57 -1.89 -18.05
CA ALA A 82 -8.94 -1.46 -17.80
C ALA A 82 -9.82 -1.52 -19.07
N GLN A 83 -9.29 -1.16 -20.24
CA GLN A 83 -10.05 -1.20 -21.51
C GLN A 83 -10.30 -2.61 -22.07
N LYS A 84 -9.66 -3.66 -21.53
CA LYS A 84 -9.89 -5.03 -22.04
C LYS A 84 -11.34 -5.47 -21.86
N MET A 85 -11.90 -5.25 -20.67
CA MET A 85 -13.25 -5.69 -20.27
C MET A 85 -13.85 -4.65 -19.31
N PRO A 86 -14.13 -3.42 -19.77
CA PRO A 86 -14.42 -2.29 -18.89
C PRO A 86 -15.69 -2.47 -18.06
N GLU A 87 -16.69 -3.17 -18.60
CA GLU A 87 -17.94 -3.44 -17.88
C GLU A 87 -17.80 -4.47 -16.75
N LYS A 88 -16.74 -5.28 -16.79
CA LYS A 88 -16.40 -6.27 -15.75
C LYS A 88 -15.22 -5.83 -14.88
N THR A 89 -14.83 -4.55 -14.94
CA THR A 89 -13.61 -4.05 -14.27
C THR A 89 -13.90 -2.83 -13.41
N SER A 90 -13.47 -2.89 -12.15
CA SER A 90 -13.31 -1.74 -11.27
C SER A 90 -11.85 -1.43 -11.01
N ILE A 91 -11.50 -0.15 -10.90
CA ILE A 91 -10.21 0.32 -10.39
C ILE A 91 -10.45 0.88 -8.98
N ILE A 92 -9.71 0.40 -7.99
CA ILE A 92 -9.68 0.96 -6.65
C ILE A 92 -8.34 1.66 -6.43
N PHE A 93 -8.41 2.97 -6.21
CA PHE A 93 -7.25 3.81 -5.90
C PHE A 93 -7.04 3.83 -4.38
N LEU A 94 -5.95 3.21 -3.91
CA LEU A 94 -5.69 2.84 -2.51
C LEU A 94 -5.13 3.98 -1.64
N GLY A 95 -5.47 5.24 -1.93
CA GLY A 95 -5.02 6.40 -1.17
C GLY A 95 -3.73 7.04 -1.68
N ASP A 96 -3.40 8.18 -1.07
CA ASP A 96 -2.32 9.07 -1.49
C ASP A 96 -2.47 9.50 -2.96
N ASN A 97 -3.69 9.94 -3.25
CA ASN A 97 -4.11 10.26 -4.61
C ASN A 97 -3.59 11.64 -5.05
N MET A 98 -3.16 12.50 -4.13
CA MET A 98 -2.53 13.79 -4.42
C MET A 98 -1.38 14.12 -3.45
N TYR A 99 -0.16 14.23 -3.98
CA TYR A 99 1.03 14.62 -3.23
C TYR A 99 1.37 16.11 -3.39
N PRO A 100 2.15 16.69 -2.46
CA PRO A 100 2.70 16.08 -1.24
C PRO A 100 1.81 16.21 0.01
N ASP A 101 0.62 16.77 -0.08
CA ASP A 101 -0.19 17.18 1.08
C ASP A 101 -1.67 17.31 0.75
N GLY A 102 -2.11 16.63 -0.32
CA GLY A 102 -3.51 16.58 -0.71
C GLY A 102 -4.02 17.89 -1.29
N MET A 103 -5.34 18.03 -1.30
CA MET A 103 -6.02 19.18 -1.91
C MET A 103 -6.21 20.33 -0.92
N THR A 104 -5.11 20.87 -0.39
CA THR A 104 -5.15 22.09 0.46
C THR A 104 -5.68 23.29 -0.33
N GLU A 105 -6.14 24.33 0.38
CA GLU A 105 -6.61 25.59 -0.23
C GLU A 105 -5.58 26.17 -1.20
N GLN A 106 -4.30 26.11 -0.84
CA GLN A 106 -3.21 26.63 -1.66
C GLN A 106 -2.92 25.76 -2.88
N LYS A 107 -3.24 24.45 -2.84
CA LYS A 107 -2.86 23.47 -3.86
C LYS A 107 -4.02 22.92 -4.69
N GLN A 108 -5.25 23.37 -4.45
CA GLN A 108 -6.41 23.02 -5.29
C GLN A 108 -6.14 23.19 -6.80
N HIS A 109 -5.35 24.20 -7.18
CA HIS A 109 -4.96 24.45 -8.57
C HIS A 109 -4.09 23.33 -9.19
N GLU A 110 -3.39 22.51 -8.38
CA GLU A 110 -2.58 21.38 -8.84
C GLU A 110 -3.42 20.12 -9.11
N ALA A 111 -4.70 20.08 -8.68
CA ALA A 111 -5.56 18.90 -8.75
C ALA A 111 -5.62 18.29 -10.16
N SER A 112 -5.74 19.11 -11.20
CA SER A 112 -5.80 18.66 -12.59
C SER A 112 -4.53 17.94 -13.05
N THR A 113 -3.37 18.31 -12.49
CA THR A 113 -2.08 17.69 -12.85
C THR A 113 -1.79 16.46 -12.00
N ARG A 114 -2.23 16.44 -10.73
CA ARG A 114 -1.96 15.33 -9.79
C ARG A 114 -3.00 14.20 -9.87
N LEU A 115 -4.28 14.56 -9.84
CA LEU A 115 -5.42 13.62 -9.88
C LEU A 115 -5.91 13.37 -11.31
N GLY A 116 -5.82 14.37 -12.17
CA GLY A 116 -6.32 14.30 -13.55
C GLY A 116 -5.86 13.06 -14.32
N PRO A 117 -4.56 12.68 -14.30
CA PRO A 117 -4.10 11.48 -15.00
C PRO A 117 -4.76 10.18 -14.50
N GLN A 118 -5.01 10.05 -13.20
CA GLN A 118 -5.69 8.87 -12.62
C GLN A 118 -7.18 8.85 -13.01
N ILE A 119 -7.84 10.02 -12.91
CA ILE A 119 -9.24 10.22 -13.32
C ILE A 119 -9.43 9.94 -14.81
N GLU A 120 -8.47 10.35 -15.64
CA GLU A 120 -8.54 10.18 -17.09
C GLU A 120 -8.49 8.70 -17.50
N VAL A 121 -7.75 7.86 -16.76
CA VAL A 121 -7.81 6.39 -16.97
C VAL A 121 -9.23 5.88 -16.83
N VAL A 122 -9.94 6.28 -15.77
CA VAL A 122 -11.33 5.86 -15.51
C VAL A 122 -12.27 6.38 -16.59
N LYS A 123 -12.14 7.65 -16.96
CA LYS A 123 -13.01 8.29 -17.96
C LYS A 123 -12.81 7.73 -19.37
N SER A 124 -11.56 7.53 -19.78
CA SER A 124 -11.20 7.04 -21.12
C SER A 124 -11.64 5.59 -21.36
N THR A 125 -11.74 4.77 -20.33
CA THR A 125 -12.15 3.35 -20.45
C THR A 125 -13.60 3.11 -20.07
N ASN A 126 -14.28 4.10 -19.49
CA ASN A 126 -15.60 3.96 -18.87
C ASN A 126 -15.68 2.87 -17.77
N THR A 127 -14.55 2.44 -17.21
CA THR A 127 -14.53 1.54 -16.04
C THR A 127 -15.09 2.22 -14.81
N HIS A 128 -15.56 1.44 -13.84
CA HIS A 128 -15.85 1.98 -12.52
C HIS A 128 -14.54 2.33 -11.79
N GLY A 129 -14.48 3.51 -11.18
CA GLY A 129 -13.31 3.99 -10.43
C GLY A 129 -13.72 4.41 -9.03
N LEU A 130 -13.11 3.79 -8.01
CA LEU A 130 -13.35 4.05 -6.61
C LEU A 130 -12.07 4.53 -5.93
N PHE A 131 -12.09 5.73 -5.37
CA PHE A 131 -10.98 6.31 -4.63
C PHE A 131 -11.18 6.16 -3.13
N ILE A 132 -10.10 5.83 -2.41
CA ILE A 132 -10.06 5.87 -0.94
C ILE A 132 -8.98 6.87 -0.49
N PRO A 133 -9.08 7.48 0.69
CA PRO A 133 -8.07 8.42 1.16
C PRO A 133 -6.86 7.74 1.79
N GLY A 134 -5.69 8.34 1.58
CA GLY A 134 -4.45 8.08 2.30
C GLY A 134 -4.03 9.23 3.21
N ASN A 135 -2.84 9.14 3.79
CA ASN A 135 -2.40 10.14 4.76
C ASN A 135 -2.08 11.49 4.13
N HIS A 136 -1.60 11.51 2.89
CA HIS A 136 -1.36 12.75 2.16
C HIS A 136 -2.66 13.45 1.78
N ASP A 137 -3.73 12.70 1.51
CA ASP A 137 -5.06 13.26 1.21
C ASP A 137 -5.66 13.99 2.43
N TRP A 138 -5.28 13.55 3.64
CA TRP A 138 -5.52 14.23 4.92
C TRP A 138 -4.41 15.23 5.30
N THR A 139 -3.63 15.73 4.33
CA THR A 139 -2.55 16.71 4.53
C THR A 139 -1.57 16.26 5.62
N ASN A 140 -1.14 15.00 5.56
CA ASN A 140 -0.24 14.36 6.53
C ASN A 140 -0.73 14.40 7.98
N GLY A 141 -2.05 14.45 8.18
CA GLY A 141 -2.66 14.52 9.50
C GLY A 141 -2.59 15.91 10.15
N SER A 142 -2.41 16.98 9.37
CA SER A 142 -2.43 18.36 9.86
C SER A 142 -3.85 18.89 10.12
N GLU A 143 -3.97 20.09 10.70
CA GLU A 143 -5.27 20.71 11.04
C GLU A 143 -6.16 20.97 9.81
N GLU A 144 -5.56 21.25 8.64
CA GLU A 144 -6.28 21.45 7.38
C GLU A 144 -6.83 20.13 6.80
N GLY A 145 -6.32 18.98 7.26
CA GLY A 145 -6.52 17.67 6.62
C GLY A 145 -7.97 17.32 6.33
N TYR A 146 -8.90 17.62 7.25
CA TYR A 146 -10.32 17.35 7.01
C TYR A 146 -10.92 18.23 5.89
N ARG A 147 -10.53 19.50 5.82
CA ARG A 147 -11.00 20.38 4.73
C ARG A 147 -10.40 19.96 3.39
N ALA A 148 -9.12 19.58 3.36
CA ALA A 148 -8.45 19.10 2.16
C ALA A 148 -9.07 17.80 1.63
N LEU A 149 -9.38 16.85 2.53
CA LEU A 149 -10.07 15.62 2.20
C LEU A 149 -11.42 15.87 1.54
N LEU A 150 -12.26 16.72 2.14
CA LEU A 150 -13.59 17.02 1.60
C LEU A 150 -13.50 17.73 0.24
N ALA A 151 -12.49 18.59 0.04
CA ALA A 151 -12.25 19.23 -1.25
C ALA A 151 -11.87 18.19 -2.32
N GLN A 152 -11.02 17.23 -1.98
CA GLN A 152 -10.62 16.14 -2.87
C GLN A 152 -11.77 15.18 -3.19
N GLU A 153 -12.56 14.78 -2.18
CA GLU A 153 -13.77 13.97 -2.36
C GLU A 153 -14.72 14.66 -3.36
N LYS A 154 -14.97 15.96 -3.16
CA LYS A 154 -15.82 16.75 -4.07
C LYS A 154 -15.25 16.76 -5.49
N TYR A 155 -13.95 17.03 -5.65
CA TYR A 155 -13.30 17.08 -6.95
C TYR A 155 -13.46 15.77 -7.72
N ILE A 156 -13.24 14.63 -7.06
CA ILE A 156 -13.37 13.30 -7.66
C ILE A 156 -14.85 12.99 -7.99
N ASN A 157 -15.76 13.33 -7.07
CA ASN A 157 -17.19 13.14 -7.25
C ASN A 157 -17.76 13.93 -8.44
N ASP A 158 -17.28 15.15 -8.66
CA ASP A 158 -17.66 16.00 -9.79
C ASP A 158 -17.08 15.50 -11.12
N ALA A 159 -15.90 14.86 -11.09
CA ALA A 159 -15.18 14.44 -12.30
C ALA A 159 -15.64 13.09 -12.88
N LEU A 160 -16.05 12.16 -12.02
CA LEU A 160 -16.48 10.80 -12.42
C LEU A 160 -18.00 10.71 -12.47
N SER A 161 -18.55 9.80 -13.29
CA SER A 161 -20.00 9.64 -13.48
C SER A 161 -20.60 8.51 -12.63
N ARG A 162 -19.97 7.33 -12.63
CA ARG A 162 -20.46 6.09 -11.99
C ARG A 162 -20.22 6.12 -10.47
N PRO A 163 -21.26 6.11 -9.60
CA PRO A 163 -21.08 5.95 -8.15
C PRO A 163 -20.89 4.49 -7.74
N PRO A 164 -20.30 4.23 -6.56
CA PRO A 164 -19.62 5.18 -5.67
C PRO A 164 -18.19 5.53 -6.15
N LYS A 165 -17.84 6.82 -6.13
CA LYS A 165 -16.57 7.33 -6.71
C LYS A 165 -15.47 7.54 -5.67
N PHE A 166 -15.87 7.89 -4.44
CA PHE A 166 -14.98 8.13 -3.31
C PHE A 166 -15.61 7.53 -2.06
N LEU A 167 -14.88 6.69 -1.34
CA LEU A 167 -15.30 6.12 -0.06
C LEU A 167 -14.13 6.04 0.92
N PRO A 168 -14.39 6.11 2.23
CA PRO A 168 -15.69 6.42 2.84
C PRO A 168 -16.06 7.91 2.65
N LYS A 169 -17.37 8.22 2.74
CA LYS A 169 -17.87 9.58 2.50
C LYS A 169 -17.61 10.49 3.69
N GLU A 170 -17.44 11.78 3.42
CA GLU A 170 -17.39 12.86 4.41
C GLU A 170 -16.32 12.65 5.50
N GLY A 171 -15.26 11.90 5.18
CA GLY A 171 -14.17 11.55 6.09
C GLY A 171 -14.53 10.63 7.24
N PHE A 172 -15.66 9.91 7.18
CA PHE A 172 -15.94 8.85 8.14
C PHE A 172 -14.95 7.69 8.00
N PRO A 173 -14.69 6.89 9.06
CA PRO A 173 -13.74 5.78 9.00
C PRO A 173 -14.24 4.56 8.20
N GLY A 174 -15.50 4.54 7.76
CA GLY A 174 -16.17 3.32 7.32
C GLY A 174 -16.64 2.44 8.51
N PRO A 175 -16.87 1.13 8.31
CA PRO A 175 -16.83 0.45 7.00
C PRO A 175 -17.92 0.96 6.05
N GLU A 176 -17.59 1.11 4.77
CA GLU A 176 -18.55 1.29 3.68
C GLU A 176 -18.48 0.07 2.76
N VAL A 177 -19.62 -0.47 2.37
CA VAL A 177 -19.69 -1.75 1.62
C VAL A 177 -20.14 -1.52 0.20
N VAL A 178 -19.44 -2.15 -0.74
CA VAL A 178 -19.80 -2.18 -2.16
C VAL A 178 -19.64 -3.61 -2.66
N GLU A 179 -20.62 -4.11 -3.41
CA GLU A 179 -20.56 -5.44 -3.99
C GLU A 179 -20.43 -5.37 -5.51
N PHE A 180 -19.59 -6.23 -6.09
CA PHE A 180 -19.31 -6.21 -7.52
C PHE A 180 -19.48 -7.58 -8.20
N PRO A 181 -19.97 -7.61 -9.45
CA PRO A 181 -20.74 -6.53 -10.08
C PRO A 181 -22.08 -6.31 -9.34
N GLU A 182 -22.66 -5.11 -9.41
CA GLU A 182 -23.90 -4.76 -8.70
C GLU A 182 -25.08 -5.68 -9.06
N SER A 183 -25.18 -6.13 -10.31
CA SER A 183 -26.27 -6.98 -10.80
C SER A 183 -26.17 -8.44 -10.37
N ALA A 184 -24.96 -8.94 -10.12
CA ALA A 184 -24.70 -10.32 -9.74
C ALA A 184 -23.41 -10.42 -8.89
N PRO A 185 -23.45 -9.97 -7.62
CA PRO A 185 -22.28 -9.92 -6.76
C PRO A 185 -21.48 -11.21 -6.68
N VAL A 186 -20.17 -11.11 -6.88
CA VAL A 186 -19.19 -12.20 -6.61
C VAL A 186 -18.08 -11.81 -5.68
N VAL A 187 -17.99 -10.52 -5.34
CA VAL A 187 -17.05 -10.02 -4.35
C VAL A 187 -17.70 -8.88 -3.58
N ARG A 188 -17.51 -8.89 -2.28
CA ARG A 188 -17.80 -7.76 -1.40
C ARG A 188 -16.53 -6.99 -1.12
N VAL A 189 -16.54 -5.69 -1.37
CA VAL A 189 -15.47 -4.75 -1.02
C VAL A 189 -15.90 -3.97 0.21
N ILE A 190 -15.06 -3.95 1.24
CA ILE A 190 -15.28 -3.17 2.46
C ILE A 190 -14.21 -2.08 2.53
N VAL A 191 -14.62 -0.82 2.53
CA VAL A 191 -13.73 0.34 2.47
C VAL A 191 -13.56 0.97 3.86
N LEU A 192 -12.30 1.24 4.24
CA LEU A 192 -11.93 1.86 5.51
C LEU A 192 -11.01 3.08 5.28
N ASP A 193 -11.30 4.19 5.96
CA ASP A 193 -10.36 5.33 6.03
C ASP A 193 -9.41 5.14 7.20
N THR A 194 -8.33 4.39 6.99
CA THR A 194 -7.31 4.13 8.02
C THR A 194 -6.68 5.39 8.60
N GLN A 195 -6.60 6.50 7.84
CA GLN A 195 -6.02 7.73 8.34
C GLN A 195 -6.92 8.41 9.37
N TRP A 196 -8.23 8.16 9.35
CA TRP A 196 -9.15 8.63 10.38
C TRP A 196 -8.68 8.20 11.79
N TRP A 197 -8.16 6.99 11.98
CA TRP A 197 -7.65 6.54 13.29
C TRP A 197 -6.43 7.35 13.73
N LEU A 198 -5.55 7.69 12.78
CA LEU A 198 -4.28 8.37 13.03
C LEU A 198 -4.44 9.89 13.22
N HIS A 199 -5.45 10.49 12.56
CA HIS A 199 -5.71 11.93 12.56
C HIS A 199 -6.10 12.48 13.95
N LYS A 200 -5.49 13.61 14.34
CA LYS A 200 -5.66 14.24 15.67
C LYS A 200 -6.59 15.45 15.68
N TYR A 201 -6.78 16.11 14.54
CA TYR A 201 -7.55 17.33 14.44
C TYR A 201 -9.02 17.02 14.12
N LYS A 202 -9.74 18.03 13.65
CA LYS A 202 -11.17 17.94 13.33
C LYS A 202 -11.41 16.77 12.36
N LYS A 203 -12.34 15.88 12.71
CA LYS A 203 -12.80 14.76 11.90
C LYS A 203 -14.20 14.35 12.39
N PRO A 204 -15.02 13.64 11.59
CA PRO A 204 -16.32 13.16 12.05
C PRO A 204 -16.14 12.24 13.26
N GLN A 205 -17.09 12.33 14.20
CA GLN A 205 -17.03 11.59 15.46
C GLN A 205 -17.63 10.20 15.28
N LYS A 206 -16.82 9.18 15.54
CA LYS A 206 -17.22 7.77 15.65
C LYS A 206 -16.28 7.11 16.64
N SER A 207 -16.71 6.09 17.38
CA SER A 207 -15.80 5.38 18.27
C SER A 207 -15.09 4.25 17.50
N PRO A 208 -13.79 3.98 17.73
CA PRO A 208 -13.13 2.83 17.12
C PRO A 208 -13.87 1.50 17.38
N LYS A 209 -14.41 1.32 18.59
CA LYS A 209 -15.25 0.18 18.93
C LYS A 209 -16.46 0.03 18.00
N THR A 210 -17.18 1.12 17.73
CA THR A 210 -18.32 1.11 16.81
C THR A 210 -17.89 0.71 15.40
N VAL A 211 -16.77 1.25 14.91
CA VAL A 211 -16.23 0.86 13.58
C VAL A 211 -15.90 -0.62 13.53
N ILE A 212 -15.28 -1.17 14.58
CA ILE A 212 -14.96 -2.59 14.65
C ILE A 212 -16.22 -3.46 14.75
N ASP A 213 -17.22 -3.06 15.53
CA ASP A 213 -18.47 -3.82 15.65
C ASP A 213 -19.25 -3.85 14.32
N GLU A 214 -19.28 -2.73 13.59
CA GLU A 214 -19.85 -2.67 12.24
C GLU A 214 -19.01 -3.50 11.25
N LEU A 215 -17.68 -3.43 11.30
CA LEU A 215 -16.81 -4.25 10.45
C LEU A 215 -17.10 -5.75 10.63
N LYS A 216 -17.28 -6.20 11.88
CA LYS A 216 -17.64 -7.60 12.17
C LYS A 216 -18.97 -8.01 11.54
N ALA A 217 -19.94 -7.11 11.51
CA ALA A 217 -21.23 -7.37 10.85
C ALA A 217 -21.06 -7.50 9.34
N GLU A 218 -20.29 -6.61 8.71
CA GLU A 218 -20.06 -6.63 7.26
C GLU A 218 -19.21 -7.81 6.78
N LEU A 219 -18.42 -8.42 7.67
CA LEU A 219 -17.65 -9.64 7.43
C LEU A 219 -18.52 -10.92 7.41
N ASP A 220 -19.79 -10.86 7.80
CA ASP A 220 -20.72 -11.98 7.70
C ASP A 220 -21.29 -12.09 6.26
N SER A 221 -20.50 -12.65 5.35
CA SER A 221 -20.87 -12.85 3.95
C SER A 221 -20.40 -14.20 3.41
N GLU A 222 -21.18 -14.77 2.50
CA GLU A 222 -20.81 -15.96 1.70
C GLU A 222 -19.94 -15.58 0.48
N LEU A 223 -19.84 -14.29 0.16
CA LEU A 223 -18.96 -13.79 -0.90
C LEU A 223 -17.50 -13.74 -0.42
N PRO A 224 -16.51 -13.93 -1.32
CA PRO A 224 -15.17 -13.40 -1.12
C PRO A 224 -15.20 -11.93 -0.69
N ILE A 225 -14.37 -11.57 0.29
CA ILE A 225 -14.28 -10.21 0.82
C ILE A 225 -12.90 -9.62 0.55
N VAL A 226 -12.88 -8.41 -0.01
CA VAL A 226 -11.69 -7.57 -0.13
C VAL A 226 -11.87 -6.33 0.73
N VAL A 227 -11.23 -6.31 1.88
CA VAL A 227 -11.15 -5.11 2.71
C VAL A 227 -10.06 -4.20 2.15
N VAL A 228 -10.36 -2.93 1.91
CA VAL A 228 -9.41 -1.95 1.39
C VAL A 228 -9.22 -0.81 2.39
N GLY A 229 -7.97 -0.41 2.60
CA GLY A 229 -7.57 0.70 3.44
C GLY A 229 -6.18 1.16 3.04
N HIS A 230 -5.85 2.45 3.23
CA HIS A 230 -4.56 2.96 2.78
C HIS A 230 -3.36 2.33 3.50
N HIS A 231 -3.39 2.28 4.84
CA HIS A 231 -2.26 1.77 5.63
C HIS A 231 -2.24 0.23 5.65
N PRO A 232 -1.09 -0.42 5.40
CA PRO A 232 -0.97 -1.87 5.52
C PRO A 232 -1.15 -2.32 6.98
N LEU A 233 -1.71 -3.52 7.19
CA LEU A 233 -1.71 -4.15 8.53
C LEU A 233 -0.37 -4.83 8.85
N GLN A 234 0.38 -5.15 7.80
CA GLN A 234 1.70 -5.73 7.85
C GLN A 234 2.43 -5.40 6.56
N SER A 235 3.71 -5.05 6.66
CA SER A 235 4.55 -4.81 5.51
C SER A 235 6.02 -5.08 5.83
N TYR A 236 6.77 -5.47 4.81
CA TYR A 236 8.22 -5.63 4.84
C TYR A 236 8.96 -4.51 4.11
N GLY A 237 8.30 -3.38 3.88
CA GLY A 237 8.90 -2.15 3.39
C GLY A 237 9.31 -1.18 4.49
N VAL A 238 9.63 0.05 4.09
CA VAL A 238 10.20 1.08 4.96
C VAL A 238 9.28 1.47 6.12
N HIS A 239 7.96 1.61 5.92
CA HIS A 239 7.05 1.92 7.05
C HIS A 239 6.80 0.71 7.96
N GLY A 240 7.08 -0.51 7.47
CA GLY A 240 7.21 -1.72 8.29
C GLY A 240 8.50 -1.79 9.13
N GLY A 241 9.41 -0.83 8.96
CA GLY A 241 10.68 -0.75 9.69
C GLY A 241 11.85 -1.47 9.03
N PHE A 242 11.73 -1.84 7.74
CA PHE A 242 12.80 -2.48 6.99
C PHE A 242 13.63 -1.45 6.24
N TYR A 243 14.94 -1.51 6.42
CA TYR A 243 15.92 -0.64 5.77
C TYR A 243 17.05 -1.49 5.20
N ASP A 244 17.53 -1.14 4.01
CA ASP A 244 18.67 -1.84 3.41
C ASP A 244 20.01 -1.44 4.05
N TRP A 245 21.05 -2.21 3.75
CA TRP A 245 22.40 -1.94 4.23
C TRP A 245 22.92 -0.54 3.84
N LYS A 246 22.46 0.03 2.72
CA LYS A 246 22.86 1.38 2.28
C LYS A 246 22.32 2.42 3.23
N THR A 247 21.10 2.26 3.73
CA THR A 247 20.50 3.16 4.71
C THR A 247 21.25 3.11 6.06
N HIS A 248 21.72 1.93 6.46
CA HIS A 248 22.55 1.76 7.66
C HIS A 248 23.95 2.38 7.53
N LEU A 249 24.53 2.38 6.32
CA LEU A 249 25.88 2.91 6.09
C LEU A 249 25.88 4.39 5.70
N PHE A 250 24.83 4.86 4.99
CA PHE A 250 24.70 6.18 4.40
C PHE A 250 23.32 6.83 4.74
N PRO A 251 23.02 7.09 6.02
CA PRO A 251 21.68 7.51 6.47
C PRO A 251 21.22 8.84 5.84
N PHE A 252 22.16 9.73 5.50
CA PHE A 252 21.83 11.01 4.90
C PHE A 252 21.32 10.92 3.46
N ARG A 253 21.43 9.74 2.81
CA ARG A 253 20.83 9.50 1.49
C ARG A 253 19.31 9.53 1.51
N VAL A 254 18.69 9.29 2.68
CA VAL A 254 17.23 9.45 2.88
C VAL A 254 16.80 10.90 2.67
N ALA A 255 17.60 11.86 3.14
CA ALA A 255 17.32 13.29 2.95
C ALA A 255 17.80 13.82 1.59
N LYS A 256 18.97 13.36 1.11
CA LYS A 256 19.57 13.79 -0.16
C LYS A 256 20.25 12.61 -0.85
N LYS A 257 19.66 12.12 -1.95
CA LYS A 257 20.12 10.91 -2.68
C LYS A 257 21.62 10.90 -3.09
N TRP A 258 22.25 12.07 -3.24
CA TRP A 258 23.67 12.25 -3.63
C TRP A 258 24.67 12.15 -2.47
N LEU A 259 24.21 12.16 -1.21
CA LEU A 259 25.08 12.29 -0.05
C LEU A 259 25.63 10.93 0.40
N TRP A 260 26.60 10.40 -0.35
CA TRP A 260 27.31 9.13 -0.10
C TRP A 260 28.38 9.25 1.00
N VAL A 261 28.02 9.82 2.14
CA VAL A 261 28.93 9.95 3.29
C VAL A 261 28.71 8.76 4.21
N PRO A 262 29.66 7.82 4.35
CA PRO A 262 29.51 6.69 5.26
C PRO A 262 29.58 7.21 6.70
N VAL A 263 28.54 6.97 7.49
CA VAL A 263 28.52 7.32 8.91
C VAL A 263 28.26 6.06 9.73
N PRO A 264 29.25 5.17 9.86
CA PRO A 264 29.11 3.95 10.65
C PRO A 264 28.71 4.27 12.10
N ILE A 265 27.98 3.36 12.75
CA ILE A 265 27.39 3.51 14.10
C ILE A 265 26.21 4.50 14.16
N VAL A 266 26.34 5.71 13.60
CA VAL A 266 25.24 6.72 13.58
C VAL A 266 24.17 6.36 12.56
N GLY A 267 24.53 5.76 11.42
CA GLY A 267 23.57 5.28 10.44
C GLY A 267 22.69 4.13 10.96
N SER A 268 23.22 3.26 11.83
CA SER A 268 22.42 2.27 12.55
C SER A 268 21.54 2.88 13.65
N LEU A 269 21.91 4.06 14.16
CA LEU A 269 21.04 4.84 15.03
C LEU A 269 19.92 5.55 14.27
N TYR A 270 19.96 5.72 12.95
CA TYR A 270 18.90 6.41 12.20
C TYR A 270 17.58 5.60 12.13
N PRO A 271 17.57 4.30 11.76
CA PRO A 271 16.38 3.46 11.90
C PRO A 271 15.89 3.37 13.35
N LEU A 272 16.80 3.29 14.33
CA LEU A 272 16.47 3.31 15.75
C LEU A 272 15.90 4.66 16.20
N ALA A 273 16.43 5.78 15.71
CA ALA A 273 15.96 7.13 15.99
C ALA A 273 14.65 7.42 15.27
N ARG A 274 14.38 6.87 14.09
CA ARG A 274 13.04 6.92 13.51
C ARG A 274 12.05 6.09 14.34
N TRP A 275 12.47 4.93 14.82
CA TRP A 275 11.65 4.10 15.71
C TRP A 275 11.41 4.73 17.09
N HIS A 276 12.38 5.46 17.67
CA HIS A 276 12.34 5.91 19.07
C HIS A 276 12.25 7.45 19.24
N VAL A 277 12.62 8.25 18.23
CA VAL A 277 12.80 9.72 18.30
C VAL A 277 11.94 10.48 17.27
N ILE A 278 11.88 10.05 16.00
CA ILE A 278 11.01 10.63 14.95
C ILE A 278 9.67 9.89 14.96
N LYS A 279 8.79 10.26 15.90
CA LYS A 279 7.45 9.67 16.05
C LYS A 279 6.55 10.05 14.87
N SER A 280 6.62 9.31 13.77
CA SER A 280 5.58 9.33 12.75
C SER A 280 4.47 8.40 13.20
N ASP A 281 3.25 8.92 13.39
CA ASP A 281 2.09 8.07 13.66
C ASP A 281 1.76 7.14 12.47
N GLN A 282 2.35 7.41 11.30
CA GLN A 282 2.16 6.68 10.04
C GLN A 282 2.94 5.35 9.98
N ASP A 283 4.06 5.26 10.70
CA ASP A 283 4.87 4.03 10.70
C ASP A 283 4.15 2.93 11.51
N LEU A 284 4.23 1.66 11.09
CA LEU A 284 3.55 0.52 11.76
C LEU A 284 3.96 0.35 13.23
N ASN A 285 5.09 0.93 13.62
CA ASN A 285 5.60 0.85 14.98
C ASN A 285 5.11 1.94 15.93
N SER A 286 4.37 2.92 15.42
CA SER A 286 3.75 3.96 16.24
C SER A 286 2.70 3.36 17.18
N THR A 287 2.52 3.94 18.37
CA THR A 287 1.52 3.44 19.34
C THR A 287 0.12 3.44 18.74
N ARG A 288 -0.23 4.47 17.98
CA ARG A 288 -1.57 4.64 17.42
C ARG A 288 -1.82 3.73 16.22
N ASN A 289 -0.83 3.52 15.36
CA ASN A 289 -0.95 2.57 14.26
C ASN A 289 -1.02 1.13 14.79
N LYS A 290 -0.17 0.76 15.78
CA LYS A 290 -0.26 -0.54 16.46
C LYS A 290 -1.65 -0.81 17.05
N ASP A 291 -2.24 0.19 17.70
CA ASP A 291 -3.59 0.09 18.27
C ASP A 291 -4.65 -0.09 17.17
N MET A 292 -4.58 0.69 16.09
CA MET A 292 -5.46 0.52 14.92
C MET A 292 -5.34 -0.89 14.33
N VAL A 293 -4.12 -1.36 14.06
CA VAL A 293 -3.86 -2.69 13.49
C VAL A 293 -4.38 -3.79 14.42
N ALA A 294 -4.16 -3.69 15.73
CA ALA A 294 -4.67 -4.66 16.70
C ALA A 294 -6.21 -4.71 16.72
N GLN A 295 -6.87 -3.55 16.67
CA GLN A 295 -8.33 -3.46 16.62
C GLN A 295 -8.89 -4.01 15.31
N LEU A 296 -8.29 -3.67 14.16
CA LEU A 296 -8.69 -4.21 12.86
C LEU A 296 -8.48 -5.72 12.80
N ASN A 297 -7.36 -6.25 13.27
CA ASN A 297 -7.14 -7.70 13.36
C ASN A 297 -8.17 -8.39 14.27
N THR A 298 -8.58 -7.73 15.36
CA THR A 298 -9.66 -8.22 16.23
C THR A 298 -11.00 -8.31 15.48
N GLY A 299 -11.30 -7.34 14.60
CA GLY A 299 -12.48 -7.39 13.74
C GLY A 299 -12.36 -8.48 12.66
N LEU A 300 -11.27 -8.46 11.90
CA LEU A 300 -11.02 -9.37 10.77
C LEU A 300 -11.03 -10.84 11.19
N SER A 301 -10.51 -11.16 12.38
CA SER A 301 -10.49 -12.54 12.91
C SER A 301 -11.88 -13.13 13.20
N THR A 302 -12.96 -12.34 13.14
CA THR A 302 -14.33 -12.85 13.29
C THR A 302 -14.94 -13.34 11.98
N ALA A 303 -14.28 -13.12 10.83
CA ALA A 303 -14.77 -13.58 9.55
C ALA A 303 -14.73 -15.12 9.49
N LYS A 304 -15.91 -15.76 9.56
CA LYS A 304 -16.03 -17.23 9.60
C LYS A 304 -16.65 -17.84 8.35
N LYS A 305 -17.54 -17.11 7.68
CA LYS A 305 -18.32 -17.62 6.54
C LYS A 305 -17.68 -17.31 5.19
N THR A 306 -16.89 -16.24 5.10
CA THR A 306 -16.31 -15.84 3.82
C THR A 306 -15.32 -16.89 3.31
N PRO A 307 -15.43 -17.30 2.03
CA PRO A 307 -14.54 -18.29 1.43
C PRO A 307 -13.13 -17.75 1.18
N LEU A 308 -12.94 -16.43 1.20
CA LEU A 308 -11.66 -15.78 0.95
C LEU A 308 -11.70 -14.36 1.52
N LEU A 309 -10.83 -14.06 2.48
CA LEU A 309 -10.66 -12.72 3.06
C LEU A 309 -9.29 -12.14 2.68
N ILE A 310 -9.31 -11.00 2.00
CA ILE A 310 -8.14 -10.25 1.56
C ILE A 310 -8.17 -8.87 2.23
N TYR A 311 -7.03 -8.39 2.71
CA TYR A 311 -6.84 -6.97 3.02
C TYR A 311 -5.86 -6.36 2.02
N ALA A 312 -6.25 -5.28 1.34
CA ALA A 312 -5.44 -4.61 0.33
C ALA A 312 -5.16 -3.14 0.70
N SER A 313 -3.93 -2.70 0.47
CA SER A 313 -3.41 -1.41 0.93
C SER A 313 -2.35 -0.81 0.02
N GLY A 314 -2.06 0.48 0.21
CA GLY A 314 -0.97 1.22 -0.42
C GLY A 314 0.11 1.58 0.60
N HIS A 315 0.46 2.87 0.69
CA HIS A 315 1.34 3.53 1.67
C HIS A 315 2.82 3.13 1.59
N ASP A 316 3.10 1.83 1.63
CA ASP A 316 4.44 1.32 1.39
C ASP A 316 4.71 1.29 -0.12
N HIS A 317 5.74 2.04 -0.53
CA HIS A 317 6.11 2.28 -1.93
C HIS A 317 6.81 1.08 -2.56
N SER A 318 6.12 -0.07 -2.58
CA SER A 318 6.54 -1.36 -3.11
C SER A 318 5.33 -2.23 -3.48
N LEU A 319 5.58 -3.40 -4.08
CA LEU A 319 4.57 -4.42 -4.36
C LEU A 319 4.82 -5.64 -3.48
N GLN A 320 3.84 -6.06 -2.67
CA GLN A 320 3.97 -7.22 -1.77
C GLN A 320 2.70 -8.07 -1.72
N VAL A 321 2.88 -9.39 -1.79
CA VAL A 321 1.82 -10.38 -1.56
C VAL A 321 2.23 -11.21 -0.35
N LEU A 322 1.47 -11.12 0.73
CA LEU A 322 1.76 -11.83 1.98
C LEU A 322 0.61 -12.78 2.34
N ARG A 323 0.93 -13.91 2.96
CA ARG A 323 -0.04 -14.72 3.71
C ARG A 323 -0.39 -13.97 5.00
N GLY A 324 -1.68 -13.85 5.31
CA GLY A 324 -2.16 -13.20 6.53
C GLY A 324 -2.31 -14.18 7.69
N ASP A 325 -2.27 -13.65 8.92
CA ASP A 325 -2.54 -14.45 10.13
C ASP A 325 -4.05 -14.55 10.42
N VAL A 326 -4.78 -13.44 10.26
CA VAL A 326 -6.23 -13.34 10.49
C VAL A 326 -7.03 -13.16 9.20
N THR A 327 -6.36 -12.83 8.10
CA THR A 327 -6.89 -12.83 6.73
C THR A 327 -6.17 -13.92 5.94
N ASN A 328 -6.70 -14.33 4.79
CA ASN A 328 -5.98 -15.27 3.93
C ASN A 328 -4.76 -14.60 3.30
N TYR A 329 -4.93 -13.36 2.84
CA TYR A 329 -3.88 -12.60 2.17
C TYR A 329 -3.86 -11.12 2.60
N LEU A 330 -2.66 -10.55 2.61
CA LEU A 330 -2.41 -9.12 2.74
C LEU A 330 -1.69 -8.66 1.47
N LEU A 331 -2.24 -7.63 0.81
CA LEU A 331 -1.74 -7.09 -0.44
C LEU A 331 -1.27 -5.64 -0.22
N VAL A 332 -0.03 -5.35 -0.61
CA VAL A 332 0.52 -3.98 -0.65
C VAL A 332 0.75 -3.64 -2.12
N SER A 333 -0.05 -2.72 -2.66
CA SER A 333 0.00 -2.23 -4.04
C SER A 333 0.22 -0.73 -4.04
N GLY A 334 1.29 -0.27 -3.38
CA GLY A 334 1.51 1.13 -3.02
C GLY A 334 2.50 1.88 -3.92
N LEU A 335 2.70 1.46 -5.17
CA LEU A 335 3.71 2.09 -6.03
C LEU A 335 3.22 2.36 -7.44
N ALA A 336 2.42 3.40 -7.61
CA ALA A 336 1.96 3.86 -8.92
C ALA A 336 2.99 4.68 -9.73
N SER A 337 4.10 5.10 -9.12
CA SER A 337 5.18 5.82 -9.84
C SER A 337 6.57 5.46 -9.30
N SER A 338 7.52 5.21 -10.21
CA SER A 338 8.91 4.84 -9.88
C SER A 338 9.71 5.90 -9.11
N GLU A 339 9.20 7.14 -9.02
CA GLU A 339 9.91 8.25 -8.37
C GLU A 339 10.11 8.07 -6.86
N LYS A 340 9.22 7.30 -6.22
CA LYS A 340 9.16 7.11 -4.77
C LYS A 340 9.43 5.69 -4.28
N ALA A 341 9.87 4.78 -5.16
CA ALA A 341 10.10 3.39 -4.78
C ALA A 341 10.98 3.24 -3.53
N THR A 342 10.46 2.60 -2.49
CA THR A 342 11.16 2.34 -1.23
C THR A 342 11.62 0.90 -1.15
N GLU A 343 12.66 0.68 -0.34
CA GLU A 343 13.21 -0.65 -0.09
C GLU A 343 12.15 -1.61 0.46
N VAL A 344 12.24 -2.88 0.05
CA VAL A 344 11.36 -3.95 0.50
C VAL A 344 12.13 -5.24 0.72
N SER A 345 11.83 -5.93 1.81
CA SER A 345 12.40 -7.23 2.17
C SER A 345 11.34 -8.33 2.09
N HIS A 346 11.63 -9.48 2.68
CA HIS A 346 10.71 -10.61 2.78
C HIS A 346 10.88 -11.32 4.12
N ARG A 347 9.87 -12.12 4.48
CA ARG A 347 9.89 -13.15 5.53
C ARG A 347 9.13 -14.38 5.05
N ASP A 348 9.03 -15.40 5.91
CA ASP A 348 8.44 -16.70 5.60
C ASP A 348 6.99 -16.65 5.06
N ASN A 349 6.21 -15.62 5.44
CA ASN A 349 4.85 -15.45 4.93
C ASN A 349 4.78 -14.63 3.62
N THR A 350 5.90 -14.13 3.11
CA THR A 350 5.96 -13.35 1.85
C THR A 350 5.88 -14.30 0.67
N LEU A 351 4.87 -14.15 -0.18
CA LEU A 351 4.72 -14.88 -1.44
C LEU A 351 5.44 -14.19 -2.61
N PHE A 352 5.37 -12.86 -2.62
CA PHE A 352 6.01 -12.00 -3.60
C PHE A 352 6.39 -10.66 -2.97
N ALA A 353 7.54 -10.10 -3.35
CA ALA A 353 7.94 -8.75 -2.98
C ALA A 353 8.84 -8.13 -4.05
N HIS A 354 8.60 -6.87 -4.41
CA HIS A 354 9.42 -6.16 -5.39
C HIS A 354 9.40 -4.64 -5.19
N GLN A 355 10.60 -4.02 -5.23
CA GLN A 355 10.80 -2.56 -5.24
C GLN A 355 10.59 -2.02 -6.67
N HIS A 356 9.36 -2.13 -7.18
CA HIS A 356 9.05 -1.67 -8.54
C HIS A 356 7.63 -1.13 -8.67
N ALA A 357 7.45 -0.15 -9.55
CA ALA A 357 6.16 0.46 -9.78
C ALA A 357 5.23 -0.46 -10.56
N GLY A 358 3.95 -0.46 -10.21
CA GLY A 358 2.97 -1.38 -10.78
C GLY A 358 1.66 -1.35 -10.01
N PHE A 359 0.83 -2.36 -10.26
CA PHE A 359 -0.44 -2.56 -9.59
C PHE A 359 -0.79 -4.04 -9.50
N MET A 360 -1.85 -4.36 -8.77
CA MET A 360 -2.37 -5.72 -8.67
C MET A 360 -3.72 -5.85 -9.36
N ALA A 361 -3.99 -7.00 -9.96
CA ALA A 361 -5.28 -7.38 -10.51
C ALA A 361 -5.79 -8.63 -9.79
N ILE A 362 -7.02 -8.57 -9.28
CA ILE A 362 -7.74 -9.72 -8.73
C ILE A 362 -8.87 -10.05 -9.69
N ASP A 363 -8.84 -11.27 -10.23
CA ASP A 363 -9.85 -11.79 -11.13
C ASP A 363 -10.70 -12.85 -10.44
N PHE A 364 -12.00 -12.59 -10.40
CA PHE A 364 -13.03 -13.52 -9.97
C PHE A 364 -13.58 -14.21 -11.21
N LEU A 365 -13.38 -15.53 -11.31
CA LEU A 365 -13.75 -16.31 -12.48
C LEU A 365 -15.16 -16.90 -12.34
N THR A 366 -15.77 -17.23 -13.48
CA THR A 366 -17.13 -17.80 -13.54
C THR A 366 -17.26 -19.17 -12.87
N ASP A 367 -16.15 -19.89 -12.68
CA ASP A 367 -16.09 -21.17 -11.96
C ASP A 367 -15.82 -21.01 -10.45
N GLY A 368 -15.78 -19.78 -9.95
CA GLY A 368 -15.59 -19.46 -8.53
C GLY A 368 -14.13 -19.42 -8.06
N LYS A 369 -13.16 -19.65 -8.96
CA LYS A 369 -11.74 -19.45 -8.67
C LYS A 369 -11.37 -17.97 -8.63
N VAL A 370 -10.31 -17.66 -7.89
CA VAL A 370 -9.80 -16.29 -7.75
C VAL A 370 -8.31 -16.24 -8.04
N LEU A 371 -7.92 -15.44 -9.02
CA LEU A 371 -6.53 -15.28 -9.47
C LEU A 371 -6.02 -13.88 -9.13
N LEU A 372 -4.88 -13.81 -8.44
CA LEU A 372 -4.12 -12.59 -8.23
C LEU A 372 -3.01 -12.47 -9.27
N ARG A 373 -2.79 -11.26 -9.79
CA ARG A 373 -1.69 -10.92 -10.70
C ARG A 373 -1.02 -9.62 -10.30
N VAL A 374 0.31 -9.60 -10.31
CA VAL A 374 1.10 -8.37 -10.18
C VAL A 374 1.54 -7.93 -11.56
N VAL A 375 1.29 -6.65 -11.87
CA VAL A 375 1.48 -6.06 -13.19
C VAL A 375 2.44 -4.88 -13.08
N GLU A 376 3.50 -4.91 -13.87
CA GLU A 376 4.49 -3.84 -13.97
C GLU A 376 4.53 -3.26 -15.38
N PRO A 377 4.85 -1.97 -15.53
CA PRO A 377 4.88 -1.31 -16.83
C PRO A 377 6.03 -1.83 -17.71
N GLY A 378 5.82 -1.79 -19.03
CA GLY A 378 6.85 -2.13 -20.02
C GLY A 378 7.02 -3.62 -20.30
N GLY A 379 6.41 -4.52 -19.52
CA GLY A 379 6.28 -5.94 -19.82
C GLY A 379 5.03 -6.24 -20.64
N LYS A 380 5.10 -7.21 -21.55
CA LYS A 380 3.89 -7.82 -22.15
C LYS A 380 3.18 -8.78 -21.19
N ASP A 381 3.83 -9.10 -20.07
CA ASP A 381 3.58 -10.28 -19.26
C ASP A 381 3.33 -9.92 -17.78
N VAL A 382 2.45 -10.68 -17.16
CA VAL A 382 2.19 -10.70 -15.72
C VAL A 382 3.46 -11.17 -14.99
N LEU A 383 3.96 -10.38 -14.03
CA LEU A 383 5.23 -10.68 -13.35
C LEU A 383 5.08 -11.79 -12.30
N PHE A 384 3.94 -11.79 -11.62
CA PHE A 384 3.59 -12.79 -10.61
C PHE A 384 2.11 -13.11 -10.76
N HIS A 385 1.77 -14.37 -10.62
CA HIS A 385 0.39 -14.83 -10.56
C HIS A 385 0.23 -15.88 -9.47
N HIS A 386 -0.90 -15.86 -8.77
CA HIS A 386 -1.17 -16.79 -7.68
C HIS A 386 -2.67 -17.04 -7.53
N TRP A 387 -3.05 -18.30 -7.41
CA TRP A 387 -4.44 -18.67 -7.17
C TRP A 387 -4.77 -18.45 -5.69
N LEU A 388 -5.60 -17.44 -5.41
CA LEU A 388 -6.05 -17.13 -4.06
C LEU A 388 -7.11 -18.13 -3.56
N LYS A 389 -7.90 -18.66 -4.50
CA LYS A 389 -8.91 -19.70 -4.30
C LYS A 389 -8.99 -20.58 -5.55
N ARG A 390 -9.03 -21.91 -5.36
CA ARG A 390 -9.09 -22.92 -6.42
C ARG A 390 -10.35 -23.75 -6.38
#